data_AF-A0A821VZY5-F1
#
_entry.id   AF-A0A821VZY5-F1
#
_cell.length_a   1.000
_cell.length_b   1.000
_cell.length_c   1.000
_cell.angle_alpha   90.00
_cell.angle_beta   90.00
_cell.angle_gamma   90.00
#
_symmetry.space_group_name_H-M   'P 1'
#
loop_
_entity.id
_entity.type
_entity.pdbx_description
1 polymer ?
#
loop_
_entity_poly.entity_id
_entity_poly.type
_entity_poly.pdbx_seq_one_letter_code
_entity_poly.pdbx_strand_id
1 'polypeptide(L)' 'MFESWSGFKAQFLHTFSSPSSKQLASNRLRTRQQRHDEAVIEYYTDIMKLCKLVDPHMTDASKLDHLY' A
#
# COMPACT_ATOMS: atom_id res chain seq x y z
N MET A 1 -1.36 -23.56 -17.87
CA MET A 1 -2.09 -24.12 -16.71
C MET A 1 -1.27 -23.76 -15.48
N PHE A 2 -1.86 -23.14 -14.46
CA PHE A 2 -1.11 -22.75 -13.26
C PHE A 2 -1.02 -23.93 -12.29
N GLU A 3 0.18 -24.31 -11.86
CA GLU A 3 0.41 -25.51 -11.03
C GLU A 3 -0.03 -25.34 -9.56
N SER A 4 -0.28 -24.10 -9.14
CA SER A 4 -0.77 -23.79 -7.79
C SER A 4 -1.50 -22.45 -7.76
N TRP A 5 -2.38 -22.27 -6.75
CA TRP A 5 -3.05 -20.99 -6.48
C TRP A 5 -2.05 -19.84 -6.25
N SER A 6 -0.95 -20.12 -5.55
CA SER A 6 0.16 -19.19 -5.36
C SER A 6 0.81 -18.76 -6.67
N GLY A 7 1.05 -19.70 -7.59
CA GLY A 7 1.61 -19.42 -8.91
C GLY A 7 0.69 -18.57 -9.78
N PHE A 8 -0.62 -18.87 -9.77
CA PHE A 8 -1.64 -18.03 -10.41
C PHE A 8 -1.64 -16.62 -9.84
N LYS A 9 -1.71 -16.48 -8.51
CA LYS A 9 -1.76 -15.18 -7.84
C LYS A 9 -0.51 -14.35 -8.14
N ALA A 10 0.67 -14.96 -8.17
CA ALA A 10 1.92 -14.28 -8.48
C ALA A 10 1.93 -13.76 -9.92
N GLN A 11 1.55 -14.59 -10.92
CA GLN A 11 1.47 -14.15 -12.31
C GLN A 11 0.36 -13.11 -12.54
N PHE A 12 -0.80 -13.28 -11.92
CA PHE A 12 -1.88 -12.29 -11.99
C PHE A 12 -1.41 -10.94 -11.46
N LEU A 13 -0.80 -10.91 -10.27
CA LEU A 13 -0.23 -9.69 -9.73
C LEU A 13 0.89 -9.15 -10.61
N HIS A 14 1.79 -9.97 -11.14
CA HIS A 14 2.84 -9.49 -12.04
C HIS A 14 2.28 -8.83 -13.31
N THR A 15 1.25 -9.41 -13.91
CA THR A 15 0.64 -8.91 -15.15
C THR A 15 -0.21 -7.65 -14.92
N PHE A 16 -0.94 -7.58 -13.81
CA PHE A 16 -1.91 -6.51 -13.56
C PHE A 16 -1.44 -5.45 -12.55
N SER A 17 -0.34 -5.68 -11.83
CA SER A 17 0.26 -4.66 -10.96
C SER A 17 1.19 -3.80 -11.81
N SER A 18 0.74 -2.59 -12.16
CA SER A 18 1.63 -1.67 -12.84
C SER A 18 2.74 -1.18 -11.89
N PRO A 19 4.01 -1.12 -12.32
CA PRO A 19 5.08 -0.43 -11.58
C PRO A 19 4.69 1.01 -11.22
N SER A 20 3.89 1.66 -12.08
CA SER A 20 3.36 3.00 -11.82
C SER A 20 2.40 3.04 -10.63
N SER A 21 1.69 1.95 -10.33
CA SER A 21 0.80 1.87 -9.17
C SER A 21 1.57 1.91 -7.85
N LYS A 22 2.74 1.26 -7.77
CA LYS A 22 3.60 1.33 -6.59
C LYS A 22 4.22 2.71 -6.41
N GLN A 23 4.71 3.31 -7.49
CA GLN A 23 5.23 4.69 -7.45
C GLN A 23 4.15 5.70 -7.07
N LEU A 24 2.94 5.57 -7.62
CA LEU A 24 1.81 6.42 -7.26
C LEU A 24 1.42 6.25 -5.79
N ALA A 25 1.38 5.01 -5.28
CA ALA A 25 1.11 4.73 -3.88
C ALA A 25 2.19 5.32 -2.96
N SER A 26 3.48 5.22 -3.34
CA SER A 26 4.59 5.80 -2.58
C SER A 26 4.53 7.33 -2.57
N ASN A 27 4.25 7.96 -3.72
CA ASN A 27 4.05 9.40 -3.80
C ASN A 27 2.88 9.86 -2.92
N ARG A 28 1.74 9.14 -3.00
CA ARG A 28 0.57 9.44 -2.18
C ARG A 28 0.87 9.29 -0.70
N LEU A 29 1.54 8.20 -0.29
CA LEU A 29 1.94 7.95 1.09
C LEU A 29 2.83 9.08 1.64
N ARG A 30 3.83 9.51 0.86
CA ARG A 30 4.74 10.60 1.24
C ARG A 30 4.04 11.94 1.45
N THR A 31 2.98 12.22 0.69
CA THR A 31 2.24 13.49 0.77
C THR A 31 0.99 13.40 1.63
N ARG A 32 0.73 12.25 2.28
CA ARG A 32 -0.55 11.98 2.93
C ARG A 32 -0.63 12.64 4.31
N GLN A 33 -1.40 13.71 4.41
CA GLN A 33 -1.76 14.34 5.69
C GLN A 33 -3.24 14.14 5.99
N GLN A 34 -3.60 14.01 7.26
CA GLN A 34 -4.99 13.92 7.68
C GLN A 34 -5.70 15.24 7.33
N ARG A 35 -6.87 15.15 6.70
CA ARG A 35 -7.68 16.34 6.42
C ARG A 35 -8.39 16.81 7.69
N HIS A 36 -8.70 18.11 7.75
CA HIS A 36 -9.39 18.70 8.92
C HIS A 36 -10.73 18.02 9.23
N ASP A 37 -11.44 17.57 8.19
CA ASP A 37 -12.77 16.96 8.24
C ASP A 37 -12.73 15.43 8.17
N GLU A 38 -11.55 14.83 8.14
CA GLU A 38 -11.38 13.39 8.02
C GLU A 38 -11.28 12.73 9.39
N ALA A 39 -12.01 11.63 9.56
CA ALA A 39 -11.91 10.83 10.78
C ALA A 39 -10.54 10.16 10.87
N VAL A 40 -9.95 10.15 12.07
CA VAL A 40 -8.63 9.55 12.33
C VAL A 40 -8.57 8.09 11.86
N ILE A 41 -9.67 7.33 12.05
CA ILE A 41 -9.75 5.93 11.62
C ILE A 41 -9.68 5.77 10.09
N GLU A 42 -10.25 6.70 9.33
CA GLU A 42 -10.22 6.69 7.88
C GLU A 42 -8.81 7.01 7.38
N TYR A 43 -8.19 8.04 7.96
CA TYR A 43 -6.80 8.42 7.68
C TYR A 43 -5.83 7.27 7.94
N TYR A 44 -5.90 6.68 9.14
CA TYR A 44 -5.08 5.54 9.55
C TYR A 44 -5.26 4.35 8.59
N THR A 45 -6.50 4.02 8.26
CA THR A 45 -6.80 2.89 7.37
C THR A 45 -6.25 3.12 5.96
N ASP A 46 -6.30 4.36 5.45
CA ASP A 46 -5.72 4.72 4.15
C ASP A 46 -4.18 4.60 4.18
N ILE A 47 -3.52 5.13 5.21
CA ILE A 47 -2.06 5.00 5.41
C ILE A 47 -1.65 3.53 5.44
N MET A 48 -2.35 2.67 6.20
CA MET A 48 -2.03 1.24 6.27
C MET A 48 -2.18 0.52 4.93
N LYS A 49 -3.20 0.88 4.14
CA LYS A 49 -3.40 0.33 2.79
C LYS A 49 -2.27 0.77 1.86
N LEU A 50 -1.87 2.04 1.91
CA LEU A 50 -0.78 2.58 1.12
C LEU A 50 0.56 1.93 1.49
N CYS A 51 0.85 1.77 2.78
CA CYS A 51 2.04 1.06 3.26
C CYS A 51 2.11 -0.35 2.68
N LYS A 52 1.02 -1.12 2.76
CA LYS A 52 0.94 -2.49 2.22
C LYS A 52 1.09 -2.55 0.69
N LEU A 53 0.63 -1.52 -0.02
CA LEU A 53 0.76 -1.44 -1.48
C LEU A 53 2.19 -1.10 -1.91
N VAL A 54 2.87 -0.23 -1.16
CA VAL A 54 4.28 0.14 -1.40
C VAL A 54 5.20 -1.03 -1.07
N ASP A 55 5.07 -1.55 0.15
CA ASP A 55 5.82 -2.69 0.65
C ASP A 55 4.93 -3.58 1.55
N PRO A 56 4.55 -4.78 1.07
CA PRO A 56 3.80 -5.74 1.87
C PRO A 56 4.49 -6.17 3.18
N HIS A 57 5.81 -5.98 3.29
CA HIS A 57 6.63 -6.35 4.43
C HIS A 57 7.12 -5.14 5.25
N MET A 58 6.52 -3.95 5.04
CA MET A 58 6.88 -2.75 5.77
C MET A 58 6.75 -2.98 7.30
N THR A 59 7.81 -2.62 8.03
CA THR A 59 7.84 -2.76 9.49
C THR A 59 6.87 -1.80 10.17
N ASP A 60 6.41 -2.14 11.37
CA ASP A 60 5.51 -1.26 12.11
C ASP A 60 6.17 0.07 12.49
N ALA A 61 7.49 0.06 12.76
CA ALA A 61 8.26 1.29 12.97
C ALA A 61 8.20 2.20 11.75
N SER A 62 8.43 1.67 10.55
CA SER A 62 8.37 2.45 9.30
C SER A 62 6.96 2.95 8.98
N LYS A 63 5.91 2.23 9.40
CA LYS A 63 4.52 2.69 9.25
C LYS A 63 4.22 3.87 10.18
N LEU A 64 4.79 3.89 11.38
CA LEU A 64 4.61 4.99 12.34
C LEU A 64 5.21 6.30 11.83
N ASP A 65 6.31 6.24 11.06
CA ASP A 65 6.90 7.43 10.42
C ASP A 65 5.95 8.13 9.42
N HIS A 66 4.85 7.48 9.02
CA HIS A 66 3.83 8.07 8.16
C HIS A 66 2.62 8.60 8.92
N LEU A 67 2.53 8.36 10.23
CA LEU A 67 1.43 8.80 11.10
C LEU A 67 1.79 10.01 11.99
N TYR A 68 3.07 10.40 12.00
CA TYR A 68 3.64 11.52 12.76
C TYR A 68 4.35 12.49 11.82
#